data_AF-S5TUF4-F1
#
_entry.id   AF-S5TUF4-F1
#
_cell.length_a   1.000
_cell.length_b   1.000
_cell.length_c   1.000
_cell.angle_alpha   90.00
_cell.angle_beta   90.00
_cell.angle_gamma   90.00
#
_symmetry.space_group_name_H-M   'P 1'
#
loop_
_entity.id
_entity.type
_entity.pdbx_description
1 polymer ?
#
loop_
_entity_poly.entity_id
_entity_poly.type
_entity_poly.pdbx_seq_one_letter_code
_entity_poly.pdbx_strand_id
1 'polypeptide(L)'
;MPTITLKLFASLAKIAPENIGGEIRTVPIQAGDTITSIADRENLSHKTLHLVILNGTYIDKDKRDSTLLKDGDTLSLWPPVVGG
;
A
#
# COMPACT_ATOMS: atom_id res chain seq x y z
N MET A 1 6.24 -2.15 -18.58
CA MET A 1 5.25 -2.86 -17.73
C MET A 1 4.61 -1.81 -16.84
N PRO A 2 3.28 -1.83 -16.64
CA PRO A 2 2.64 -0.83 -15.80
C PRO A 2 3.11 -0.98 -14.35
N THR A 3 3.26 0.14 -13.66
CA THR A 3 3.81 0.22 -12.31
C THR A 3 3.06 1.24 -11.46
N ILE A 4 3.12 1.08 -10.14
CA ILE A 4 2.61 2.05 -9.17
C ILE A 4 3.69 2.44 -8.18
N THR A 5 3.50 3.59 -7.53
CA THR A 5 4.27 3.99 -6.36
C THR A 5 3.61 3.45 -5.11
N LEU A 6 4.30 2.57 -4.39
CA LEU A 6 3.86 2.04 -3.10
C LEU A 6 4.61 2.74 -1.96
N LYS A 7 3.86 3.31 -1.01
CA LYS A 7 4.38 3.97 0.19
C LYS A 7 3.93 3.21 1.43
N LEU A 8 4.88 2.69 2.20
CA LEU A 8 4.64 1.99 3.46
C LEU A 8 5.14 2.84 4.62
N PHE A 9 4.34 2.98 5.67
CA PHE A 9 4.68 3.80 6.82
C PHE A 9 4.77 2.98 8.12
N ALA A 10 5.46 3.55 9.10
CA ALA A 10 5.65 2.96 10.44
C ALA A 10 6.09 1.48 10.36
N SER A 11 5.39 0.56 11.05
CA SER A 11 5.74 -0.86 11.10
C SER A 11 5.51 -1.62 9.79
N LEU A 12 4.91 -1.00 8.76
CA LEU A 12 4.83 -1.60 7.42
C LEU A 12 6.15 -1.45 6.66
N ALA A 13 6.91 -0.37 6.89
CA ALA A 13 8.20 -0.13 6.24
C ALA A 13 9.28 -1.10 6.75
N LYS A 14 10.22 -1.47 5.87
CA LYS A 14 11.43 -2.20 6.28
C LYS A 14 12.36 -1.30 7.10
N ILE A 15 12.97 -1.89 8.13
CA ILE A 15 13.98 -1.23 8.96
C ILE A 15 15.25 -1.06 8.13
N ALA A 16 15.47 0.14 7.60
CA ALA A 16 16.67 0.51 6.87
C ALA A 16 16.93 2.03 6.99
N PRO A 17 18.19 2.50 6.98
CA PRO A 17 18.52 3.94 7.11
C PRO A 17 17.86 4.82 6.05
N GLU A 18 17.65 4.32 4.84
CA GLU A 18 16.99 5.01 3.74
C GLU A 18 15.47 5.15 3.93
N ASN A 19 14.87 4.38 4.83
CA ASN A 19 13.43 4.35 5.08
C ASN A 19 13.03 5.15 6.33
N ILE A 20 13.86 6.08 6.79
CA ILE A 20 13.53 6.97 7.90
C ILE A 20 12.33 7.84 7.47
N GLY A 21 11.15 7.55 8.03
CA GLY A 21 9.87 8.19 7.68
C GLY A 21 8.94 7.35 6.80
N GLY A 22 9.39 6.17 6.36
CA GLY A 22 8.61 5.24 5.53
C GLY A 22 9.44 4.67 4.38
N GLU A 23 8.93 3.60 3.78
CA GLU A 23 9.52 2.96 2.60
C GLU A 23 8.71 3.36 1.36
N ILE A 24 9.38 3.91 0.34
CA ILE A 24 8.78 4.26 -0.95
C ILE A 24 9.46 3.43 -2.02
N ARG A 25 8.67 2.66 -2.78
CA ARG A 25 9.19 1.86 -3.90
C ARG A 25 8.20 1.81 -5.06
N THR A 26 8.73 1.57 -6.25
CA THR A 26 7.92 1.29 -7.43
C THR A 26 7.70 -0.21 -7.55
N VAL A 27 6.45 -0.63 -7.71
CA VAL A 27 6.09 -2.05 -7.90
C VAL A 27 5.36 -2.26 -9.22
N PRO A 28 5.63 -3.35 -9.95
CA PRO A 28 4.90 -3.69 -11.16
C PRO A 28 3.50 -4.20 -10.84
N ILE A 29 2.55 -3.85 -11.69
CA ILE A 29 1.16 -4.33 -11.61
C ILE A 29 0.78 -5.11 -12.86
N GLN A 30 -0.28 -5.90 -12.75
CA GLN A 30 -0.93 -6.61 -13.84
C GLN A 30 -2.36 -6.08 -14.02
N ALA A 31 -2.94 -6.34 -15.20
CA ALA A 31 -4.34 -6.03 -15.42
C ALA A 31 -5.21 -6.82 -14.43
N GLY A 32 -6.05 -6.12 -13.68
CA GLY A 32 -6.88 -6.72 -12.63
C GLY A 32 -6.26 -6.70 -11.24
N ASP A 33 -5.03 -6.18 -11.05
CA ASP A 33 -4.47 -6.02 -9.71
C ASP A 33 -5.31 -5.03 -8.88
N THR A 34 -5.57 -5.41 -7.63
CA THR A 34 -6.34 -4.65 -6.65
C THR A 34 -5.44 -4.23 -5.49
N ILE A 35 -5.97 -3.39 -4.59
CA ILE A 35 -5.23 -3.01 -3.39
C ILE A 35 -4.90 -4.26 -2.55
N THR A 36 -5.86 -5.17 -2.41
CA THR A 36 -5.65 -6.44 -1.68
C THR A 36 -4.60 -7.31 -2.38
N SER A 37 -4.67 -7.49 -3.70
CA SER A 37 -3.71 -8.35 -4.40
C SER A 37 -2.27 -7.84 -4.31
N ILE A 38 -2.07 -6.52 -4.35
CA ILE A 38 -0.76 -5.91 -4.12
C ILE A 38 -0.32 -6.04 -2.67
N ALA A 39 -1.20 -5.81 -1.70
CA ALA A 39 -0.87 -6.03 -0.29
C ALA A 39 -0.43 -7.48 -0.03
N ASP A 40 -1.10 -8.45 -0.64
CA ASP A 40 -0.75 -9.87 -0.51
C ASP A 40 0.59 -10.20 -1.17
N ARG A 41 0.82 -9.71 -2.38
CA ARG A 41 2.10 -9.89 -3.10
C ARG A 41 3.28 -9.32 -2.32
N GLU A 42 3.08 -8.19 -1.65
CA GLU A 42 4.11 -7.52 -0.85
C GLU A 42 4.21 -8.08 0.59
N ASN A 43 3.54 -9.21 0.87
CA ASN A 43 3.52 -9.89 2.17
C ASN A 43 3.05 -8.98 3.32
N LEU A 44 2.06 -8.13 3.04
CA LEU A 44 1.45 -7.21 3.99
C LEU A 44 0.15 -7.76 4.57
N SER A 45 -0.40 -8.88 4.08
CA SER A 45 -1.67 -9.48 4.52
C SER A 45 -1.72 -9.75 6.03
N HIS A 46 -0.59 -10.13 6.61
CA HIS A 46 -0.45 -10.38 8.05
C HIS A 46 -0.41 -9.08 8.88
N LYS A 47 -0.15 -7.93 8.24
CA LYS A 47 -0.10 -6.63 8.87
C LYS A 47 -1.43 -5.91 8.62
N THR A 48 -2.25 -5.76 9.65
CA THR A 48 -3.57 -5.10 9.55
C THR A 48 -3.47 -3.75 8.85
N LEU A 49 -3.98 -3.63 7.63
CA LEU A 49 -4.02 -2.36 6.90
C LEU A 49 -5.15 -1.50 7.45
N HIS A 50 -4.83 -0.41 8.13
CA HIS A 50 -5.86 0.43 8.76
C HIS A 50 -6.22 1.62 7.88
N LEU A 51 -5.22 2.38 7.46
CA LEU A 51 -5.39 3.52 6.55
C LEU A 51 -4.83 3.15 5.18
N VAL A 52 -5.68 3.30 4.16
CA VAL A 52 -5.35 3.05 2.76
C VAL A 52 -5.74 4.29 1.98
N ILE A 53 -4.76 4.88 1.29
CA ILE A 53 -4.96 6.06 0.45
C ILE A 53 -4.47 5.74 -0.96
N LEU A 54 -5.34 5.93 -1.94
CA LEU A 54 -5.04 5.82 -3.36
C LEU A 54 -5.14 7.21 -4.00
N ASN A 55 -4.04 7.74 -4.53
CA ASN A 55 -3.98 9.06 -5.17
C ASN A 55 -4.57 10.19 -4.30
N GLY A 56 -4.30 10.16 -2.99
CA GLY A 56 -4.83 11.14 -2.03
C GLY A 56 -6.27 10.89 -1.56
N THR A 57 -6.94 9.85 -2.09
CA THR A 57 -8.31 9.48 -1.69
C THR A 57 -8.30 8.29 -0.74
N TYR A 58 -9.03 8.40 0.37
CA TYR A 58 -9.22 7.31 1.31
C TYR A 58 -10.05 6.16 0.70
N ILE A 59 -9.62 4.92 0.92
CA ILE A 59 -10.31 3.72 0.45
C ILE A 59 -10.81 2.89 1.64
N ASP A 60 -12.14 2.78 1.74
CA ASP A 60 -12.85 1.95 2.72
C ASP A 60 -12.45 0.47 2.61
N LYS A 61 -12.53 -0.26 3.73
CA LYS A 61 -12.09 -1.66 3.80
C LYS A 61 -12.79 -2.59 2.80
N ASP A 62 -14.09 -2.41 2.61
CA ASP A 62 -14.95 -3.20 1.70
C ASP A 62 -14.66 -2.92 0.21
N LYS A 63 -14.07 -1.77 -0.12
CA LYS A 63 -13.73 -1.39 -1.50
C LYS A 63 -12.35 -1.85 -1.95
N ARG A 64 -11.47 -2.24 -1.03
CA ARG A 64 -10.06 -2.55 -1.34
C ARG A 64 -9.92 -3.72 -2.30
N ASP A 65 -10.81 -4.70 -2.21
CA ASP A 65 -10.78 -5.91 -3.04
C ASP A 65 -11.32 -5.68 -4.46
N SER A 66 -12.16 -4.65 -4.67
CA SER A 66 -12.71 -4.31 -5.98
C SER A 66 -12.02 -3.11 -6.64
N THR A 67 -11.19 -2.36 -5.91
CA THR A 67 -10.51 -1.17 -6.43
C THR A 67 -9.31 -1.60 -7.27
N LEU A 68 -9.45 -1.47 -8.59
CA LEU A 68 -8.38 -1.76 -9.55
C LEU A 68 -7.32 -0.66 -9.56
N LEU A 69 -6.07 -1.08 -9.54
CA LEU A 69 -4.90 -0.21 -9.66
C LEU A 69 -4.56 0.03 -11.13
N LYS A 70 -4.07 1.23 -11.41
CA LYS A 70 -3.70 1.69 -12.76
C LYS A 70 -2.25 2.15 -12.78
N ASP A 71 -1.68 2.13 -13.98
CA ASP A 71 -0.32 2.62 -14.20
C ASP A 71 -0.17 4.07 -13.72
N GLY A 72 0.87 4.34 -12.94
CA GLY A 72 1.15 5.65 -12.35
C GLY A 72 0.44 5.95 -11.03
N ASP A 73 -0.42 5.05 -10.52
CA ASP A 73 -1.08 5.29 -9.23
C ASP A 73 -0.08 5.40 -8.07
N THR A 74 -0.46 6.14 -7.04
CA THR A 74 0.22 6.20 -5.75
C THR A 74 -0.64 5.57 -4.67
N LEU A 75 -0.20 4.43 -4.15
CA LEU A 75 -0.83 3.70 -3.06
C LEU A 75 -0.04 3.90 -1.77
N SER A 76 -0.69 4.42 -0.73
CA SER A 76 -0.10 4.67 0.58
C SER A 76 -0.81 3.87 1.66
N LEU A 77 -0.03 3.16 2.48
CA LEU A 77 -0.54 2.20 3.47
C LEU A 77 0.04 2.50 4.85
N TRP A 78 -0.83 2.49 5.87
CA TRP A 78 -0.44 2.57 7.28
C TRP A 78 -0.98 1.38 8.08
N PRO A 79 -0.21 0.92 9.09
CA PRO A 79 -0.67 -0.07 10.04
C PRO A 79 -1.70 0.55 11.00
N PRO A 80 -2.30 -0.21 11.93
CA PRO A 80 -3.18 0.35 12.94
C PRO A 80 -2.41 1.38 13.76
N VAL A 81 -2.97 2.57 13.90
CA VAL A 81 -2.46 3.57 14.82
C VAL A 81 -2.92 3.17 16.21
N VAL A 82 -2.02 2.61 17.01
CA VAL A 82 -2.27 2.43 18.44
C VAL A 82 -2.01 3.78 19.08
N GLY A 83 -3.07 4.55 19.31
CA GLY A 83 -2.97 5.80 20.08
C GLY A 83 -2.56 5.48 21.52
N GLY A 84 -1.57 6.20 22.03
CA GLY A 84 -1.22 6.24 23.45
C GLY A 84 -2.05 7.27 24.20
#